data_AF-A0A8H3B762-F1
#
_entry.id   AF-A0A8H3B762-F1
#
_cell.length_a   1.000
_cell.length_b   1.000
_cell.length_c   1.000
_cell.angle_alpha   90.00
_cell.angle_beta   90.00
_cell.angle_gamma   90.00
#
_symmetry.space_group_name_H-M   'P 1'
#
loop_
_entity.id
_entity.type
_entity.pdbx_description
1 polymer ?
#
loop_
_entity_poly.entity_id
_entity_poly.type
_entity_poly.pdbx_seq_one_letter_code
_entity_poly.pdbx_strand_id
1 'polypeptide(L)'
;MVNIYRALHHIVGVCSVWREAGLSHRALWSLIPTLHRSSDCHFITEKSTRLCLERAGSELHLAAKLKHYVDSATEEALSLHGSRFRTINIQVSDLSVIEEALALVVDNSAPGLLTDLSVWLDSDDSDERSNHSAGDYIFSEDTSHRVALEQIISSLCVLRLRSVNIHMVNLSFKHLVHLRLQDMVFGHEIHLHDFLRALASASQLRELEIISVIAWTGDGGIEDGSEDSDDDDDDAFNQLEHSVVLPGLQRLFLEDLYVNVIRTILHTIATGPYGLEISLTDKWHQVKRRRTASYCGINRIRSAVQGHDVGTVMFGARFSMLDTHITLVLSAIPTATTLHIDDQYITPISLRAMTRTRNASSSRFALPKFRAIHMSRCLIESIKNPTPFKKMIASYPLEEFCLGGALTDEGNGGEEIDFDEPDQRPSPLYNTARLSSTLTWVEVISKLAKNPAQSQK
;
A
#
# COMPACT_ATOMS: atom_id res chain seq x y z
N MET A 1 0.01 5.35 -17.99
CA MET A 1 -0.30 4.77 -19.32
C MET A 1 -0.31 5.81 -20.44
N VAL A 2 -1.19 6.82 -20.38
CA VAL A 2 -1.36 7.86 -21.43
C VAL A 2 -0.03 8.51 -21.86
N ASN A 3 0.86 8.84 -20.91
CA ASN A 3 2.14 9.47 -21.22
C ASN A 3 3.09 8.57 -22.05
N ILE A 4 3.08 7.24 -21.81
CA ILE A 4 3.90 6.29 -22.58
C ILE A 4 3.40 6.25 -24.02
N TYR A 5 2.08 6.15 -24.19
CA TYR A 5 1.46 6.12 -25.51
C TYR A 5 1.69 7.43 -26.29
N ARG A 6 1.55 8.56 -25.60
CA ARG A 6 1.84 9.89 -26.16
C ARG A 6 3.31 10.00 -26.58
N ALA A 7 4.24 9.54 -25.76
CA ALA A 7 5.66 9.53 -26.09
C ALA A 7 5.96 8.68 -27.33
N LEU A 8 5.35 7.50 -27.45
CA LEU A 8 5.51 6.64 -28.64
C LEU A 8 5.04 7.35 -29.92
N HIS A 9 3.84 7.93 -29.91
CA HIS A 9 3.32 8.67 -31.07
C HIS A 9 4.15 9.90 -31.40
N HIS A 10 4.68 10.60 -30.40
CA HIS A 10 5.61 11.69 -30.62
C HIS A 10 6.88 11.21 -31.33
N ILE A 11 7.48 10.09 -30.89
CA ILE A 11 8.68 9.51 -31.51
C ILE A 11 8.39 9.13 -32.98
N VAL A 12 7.29 8.43 -33.24
CA VAL A 12 6.88 8.00 -34.60
C VAL A 12 6.49 9.20 -35.49
N GLY A 13 6.20 10.35 -34.88
CA GLY A 13 5.84 11.59 -35.56
C GLY A 13 7.03 12.47 -35.99
N VAL A 14 8.25 12.25 -35.48
CA VAL A 14 9.40 13.17 -35.66
C VAL A 14 9.84 13.29 -37.13
N CYS A 15 10.28 12.19 -37.74
CA CYS A 15 10.67 12.13 -39.15
C CYS A 15 10.52 10.70 -39.68
N SER A 16 10.73 10.47 -40.98
CA SER A 16 10.60 9.14 -41.60
C SER A 16 11.49 8.08 -40.97
N VAL A 17 12.72 8.44 -40.57
CA VAL A 17 13.69 7.53 -39.94
C VAL A 17 13.17 7.06 -38.57
N TRP A 18 12.72 8.00 -37.72
CA TRP A 18 12.16 7.65 -36.41
C TRP A 18 10.83 6.90 -36.53
N ARG A 19 10.03 7.23 -37.53
CA ARG A 19 8.82 6.49 -37.87
C ARG A 19 9.14 5.04 -38.22
N GLU A 20 10.08 4.82 -39.12
CA GLU A 20 10.49 3.47 -39.53
C GLU A 20 11.07 2.68 -38.35
N ALA A 21 11.96 3.30 -37.57
CA ALA A 21 12.53 2.69 -36.38
C ALA A 21 11.45 2.32 -35.35
N GLY A 22 10.53 3.24 -35.05
CA GLY A 22 9.45 3.03 -34.08
C GLY A 22 8.43 2.00 -34.54
N LEU A 23 8.07 1.98 -35.84
CA LEU A 23 7.15 1.00 -36.40
C LEU A 23 7.77 -0.41 -36.50
N SER A 24 9.08 -0.51 -36.76
CA SER A 24 9.77 -1.79 -36.87
C SER A 24 10.03 -2.46 -35.52
N HIS A 25 10.08 -1.69 -34.44
CA HIS A 25 10.41 -2.19 -33.11
C HIS A 25 9.17 -2.69 -32.35
N ARG A 26 8.82 -3.98 -32.54
CA ARG A 26 7.61 -4.61 -31.98
C ARG A 26 7.42 -4.42 -30.47
N ALA A 27 8.50 -4.39 -29.68
CA ALA A 27 8.41 -4.20 -28.23
C ALA A 27 7.86 -2.83 -27.80
N LEU A 28 7.90 -1.82 -28.69
CA LEU A 28 7.27 -0.52 -28.40
C LEU A 28 5.74 -0.60 -28.40
N TRP A 29 5.17 -1.65 -29.01
CA TRP A 29 3.74 -1.85 -29.20
C TRP A 29 3.16 -2.92 -28.25
N SER A 30 3.97 -3.51 -27.36
CA SER A 30 3.54 -4.60 -26.46
C SER A 30 2.55 -4.16 -25.39
N LEU A 31 2.55 -2.88 -25.02
CA LEU A 31 1.53 -2.31 -24.13
C LEU A 31 0.25 -2.08 -24.92
N ILE A 32 -0.80 -2.81 -24.56
CA ILE A 32 -2.12 -2.75 -25.17
C ILE A 32 -3.03 -1.93 -24.24
N PRO A 33 -3.26 -0.64 -24.54
CA PRO A 33 -4.16 0.17 -23.75
C PRO A 33 -5.60 -0.08 -24.20
N THR A 34 -6.49 -0.35 -23.25
CA THR A 34 -7.93 -0.29 -23.47
C THR A 34 -8.53 0.66 -22.46
N LEU A 35 -8.88 1.85 -22.92
CA LEU A 35 -9.48 2.86 -22.04
C LEU A 35 -10.89 3.09 -22.51
N HIS A 36 -11.85 2.97 -21.59
CA HIS A 36 -13.19 3.48 -21.83
C HIS A 36 -13.08 4.96 -22.20
N ARG A 37 -13.88 5.38 -23.18
CA ARG A 37 -13.85 6.74 -23.75
C ARG A 37 -14.37 7.74 -22.73
N SER A 38 -13.52 8.14 -21.79
CA SER A 38 -13.74 9.35 -21.00
C SER A 38 -13.55 10.58 -21.91
N SER A 39 -14.26 11.65 -21.61
CA SER A 39 -14.07 12.99 -22.20
C SER A 39 -12.60 13.43 -22.20
N ASP A 40 -11.78 12.91 -21.28
CA ASP A 40 -10.42 13.38 -21.05
C ASP A 40 -9.33 12.60 -21.80
N CYS A 41 -9.68 11.51 -22.51
CA CYS A 41 -8.71 10.64 -23.18
C CYS A 41 -8.99 10.44 -24.68
N HIS A 42 -8.85 11.52 -25.47
CA HIS A 42 -9.00 11.45 -26.93
C HIS A 42 -7.89 10.67 -27.67
N PHE A 43 -6.77 10.37 -27.01
CA PHE A 43 -5.59 9.77 -27.65
C PHE A 43 -5.62 8.25 -27.75
N ILE A 44 -6.46 7.58 -26.96
CA ILE A 44 -6.55 6.12 -26.92
C ILE A 44 -7.93 5.75 -27.42
N THR A 45 -7.96 5.17 -28.62
CA THR A 45 -9.16 4.74 -29.32
C THR A 45 -9.10 3.23 -29.55
N GLU A 46 -10.21 2.56 -29.80
CA GLU A 46 -10.25 1.16 -30.24
C GLU A 46 -9.28 0.89 -31.41
N LYS A 47 -9.23 1.81 -32.39
CA LYS A 47 -8.26 1.75 -33.50
C LYS A 47 -6.80 1.73 -33.04
N SER A 48 -6.49 2.45 -31.97
CA SER A 48 -5.15 2.54 -31.39
C SER A 48 -4.76 1.22 -30.73
N THR A 49 -5.70 0.59 -30.02
CA THR A 49 -5.55 -0.76 -29.44
C THR A 49 -5.29 -1.80 -30.53
N ARG A 50 -6.13 -1.84 -31.58
CA ARG A 50 -5.95 -2.77 -32.72
C ARG A 50 -4.58 -2.60 -33.38
N LEU A 51 -4.17 -1.37 -33.65
CA LEU A 51 -2.85 -1.08 -34.22
C LEU A 51 -1.70 -1.58 -33.33
N CYS A 52 -1.84 -1.51 -32.00
CA CYS A 52 -0.85 -2.11 -31.10
C CYS A 52 -0.85 -3.63 -31.23
N LEU A 53 -2.01 -4.28 -31.20
CA LEU A 53 -2.14 -5.74 -31.30
C LEU A 53 -1.55 -6.30 -32.61
N GLU A 54 -1.78 -5.62 -33.74
CA GLU A 54 -1.24 -5.96 -35.06
C GLU A 54 0.29 -5.85 -35.12
N ARG A 55 0.88 -4.88 -34.40
CA ARG A 55 2.32 -4.58 -34.44
C ARG A 55 3.11 -5.30 -33.37
N ALA A 56 2.47 -5.65 -32.27
CA ALA A 56 3.12 -6.25 -31.12
C ALA A 56 3.65 -7.66 -31.43
N GLY A 57 4.74 -8.03 -30.73
CA GLY A 57 5.34 -9.36 -30.81
C GLY A 57 4.60 -10.39 -29.93
N SER A 58 5.30 -11.40 -29.45
CA SER A 58 4.70 -12.50 -28.68
C SER A 58 4.35 -12.16 -27.23
N GLU A 59 4.84 -11.03 -26.69
CA GLU A 59 4.68 -10.66 -25.29
C GLU A 59 3.85 -9.40 -25.19
N LEU A 60 2.63 -9.53 -24.66
CA LEU A 60 1.69 -8.44 -24.51
C LEU A 60 1.48 -8.08 -23.04
N HIS A 61 1.21 -6.80 -22.79
CA HIS A 61 0.81 -6.27 -21.50
C HIS A 61 -0.50 -5.51 -21.65
N LEU A 62 -1.57 -6.03 -21.08
CA LEU A 62 -2.87 -5.36 -21.08
C LEU A 62 -2.91 -4.34 -19.96
N ALA A 63 -3.42 -3.17 -20.28
CA ALA A 63 -3.80 -2.20 -19.29
C ALA A 63 -5.17 -1.61 -19.65
N ALA A 64 -6.18 -2.09 -18.92
CA ALA A 64 -7.59 -1.84 -19.16
C ALA A 64 -8.17 -0.93 -18.08
N LYS A 65 -8.88 0.12 -18.48
CA LYS A 65 -9.77 0.90 -17.61
C LYS A 65 -11.20 0.82 -18.17
N LEU A 66 -12.02 -0.01 -17.54
CA LEU A 66 -13.42 -0.27 -17.90
C LEU A 66 -14.34 0.53 -16.98
N LYS A 67 -15.61 0.70 -17.38
CA LYS A 67 -16.59 1.44 -16.57
C LYS A 67 -17.85 0.61 -16.33
N HIS A 68 -18.70 0.49 -17.34
CA HIS A 68 -20.01 -0.16 -17.22
C HIS A 68 -20.13 -1.49 -17.97
N TYR A 69 -19.16 -1.83 -18.81
CA TYR A 69 -19.11 -3.04 -19.62
C TYR A 69 -17.69 -3.26 -20.13
N VAL A 70 -17.37 -4.50 -20.53
CA VAL A 70 -16.15 -4.80 -21.28
C VAL A 70 -16.28 -4.25 -22.70
N ASP A 71 -15.44 -3.29 -23.08
CA ASP A 71 -15.49 -2.72 -24.42
C ASP A 71 -14.99 -3.71 -25.49
N SER A 72 -15.43 -3.51 -26.74
CA SER A 72 -15.09 -4.38 -27.87
C SER A 72 -13.57 -4.54 -28.10
N ALA A 73 -12.77 -3.51 -27.78
CA ALA A 73 -11.33 -3.57 -27.94
C ALA A 73 -10.70 -4.48 -26.88
N THR A 74 -11.20 -4.41 -25.64
CA THR A 74 -10.79 -5.29 -24.54
C THR A 74 -11.21 -6.74 -24.80
N GLU A 75 -12.45 -6.95 -25.22
CA GLU A 75 -12.97 -8.27 -25.60
C GLU A 75 -12.12 -8.89 -26.72
N GLU A 76 -11.92 -8.16 -27.83
CA GLU A 76 -11.11 -8.61 -28.95
C GLU A 76 -9.67 -8.93 -28.52
N ALA A 77 -9.06 -8.08 -27.69
CA ALA A 77 -7.72 -8.31 -27.18
C ALA A 77 -7.63 -9.61 -26.38
N LEU A 78 -8.52 -9.83 -25.42
CA LEU A 78 -8.50 -11.00 -24.56
C LEU A 78 -8.89 -12.27 -25.32
N SER A 79 -9.95 -12.24 -26.13
CA SER A 79 -10.43 -13.42 -26.86
C SER A 79 -9.48 -13.88 -27.96
N LEU A 80 -8.88 -12.95 -28.72
CA LEU A 80 -8.01 -13.33 -29.85
C LEU A 80 -6.53 -13.44 -29.46
N HIS A 81 -6.12 -12.77 -28.39
CA HIS A 81 -4.70 -12.66 -28.02
C HIS A 81 -4.41 -12.98 -26.55
N GLY A 82 -5.39 -13.48 -25.78
CA GLY A 82 -5.27 -13.87 -24.37
C GLY A 82 -3.98 -14.63 -24.06
N SER A 83 -3.70 -15.66 -24.86
CA SER A 83 -2.50 -16.50 -24.72
C SER A 83 -1.14 -15.79 -24.89
N ARG A 84 -1.11 -14.55 -25.41
CA ARG A 84 0.12 -13.74 -25.56
C ARG A 84 0.35 -12.79 -24.39
N PHE A 85 -0.63 -12.61 -23.50
CA PHE A 85 -0.49 -11.69 -22.38
C PHE A 85 0.34 -12.29 -21.25
N ARG A 86 1.40 -11.57 -20.87
CA ARG A 86 2.20 -11.85 -19.67
C ARG A 86 1.73 -11.05 -18.46
N THR A 87 1.16 -9.87 -18.70
CA THR A 87 0.70 -8.96 -17.67
C THR A 87 -0.68 -8.46 -18.02
N ILE A 88 -1.59 -8.52 -17.05
CA ILE A 88 -2.94 -7.99 -17.18
C ILE A 88 -3.20 -7.04 -16.00
N ASN A 89 -3.54 -5.79 -16.31
CA ASN A 89 -3.96 -4.80 -15.32
C ASN A 89 -5.35 -4.33 -15.70
N ILE A 90 -6.32 -4.57 -14.83
CA ILE A 90 -7.72 -4.21 -15.03
C ILE A 90 -8.13 -3.28 -13.89
N GLN A 91 -8.60 -2.10 -14.24
CA GLN A 91 -9.31 -1.18 -13.38
C GLN A 91 -10.74 -1.08 -13.88
N VAL A 92 -11.74 -1.29 -13.03
CA VAL A 92 -13.14 -1.12 -13.40
C VAL A 92 -13.91 -0.42 -12.29
N SER A 93 -15.11 0.08 -12.61
CA SER A 93 -15.98 0.73 -11.62
C SER A 93 -17.08 -0.16 -11.06
N ASP A 94 -17.27 -1.37 -11.61
CA ASP A 94 -18.39 -2.27 -11.26
C ASP A 94 -17.91 -3.73 -11.16
N LEU A 95 -18.38 -4.45 -10.13
CA LEU A 95 -17.97 -5.83 -9.86
C LEU A 95 -18.37 -6.79 -10.98
N SER A 96 -19.56 -6.64 -11.57
CA SER A 96 -20.02 -7.51 -12.67
C SER A 96 -19.12 -7.40 -13.90
N VAL A 97 -18.56 -6.20 -14.13
CA VAL A 97 -17.59 -5.96 -15.21
C VAL A 97 -16.23 -6.60 -14.89
N ILE A 98 -15.83 -6.69 -13.61
CA ILE A 98 -14.66 -7.50 -13.22
C ILE A 98 -14.89 -8.96 -13.56
N GLU A 99 -16.04 -9.51 -13.20
CA GLU A 99 -16.35 -10.92 -13.46
C GLU A 99 -16.34 -11.22 -14.96
N GLU A 100 -16.97 -10.37 -15.79
CA GLU A 100 -16.95 -10.49 -17.25
C GLU A 100 -15.52 -10.42 -17.80
N ALA A 101 -14.72 -9.44 -17.37
CA ALA A 101 -13.35 -9.29 -17.83
C ALA A 101 -12.45 -10.47 -17.40
N LEU A 102 -12.59 -10.94 -16.16
CA LEU A 102 -11.84 -12.10 -15.67
C LEU A 102 -12.31 -13.40 -16.30
N ALA A 103 -13.58 -13.53 -16.69
CA ALA A 103 -14.05 -14.70 -17.44
C ALA A 103 -13.31 -14.79 -18.77
N LEU A 104 -13.19 -13.67 -19.50
CA LEU A 104 -12.39 -13.61 -20.72
C LEU A 104 -10.91 -13.95 -20.48
N VAL A 105 -10.32 -13.50 -19.38
CA VAL A 105 -8.94 -13.87 -19.00
C VAL A 105 -8.84 -15.37 -18.77
N VAL A 106 -9.76 -15.94 -18.00
CA VAL A 106 -9.79 -17.36 -17.64
C VAL A 106 -9.96 -18.23 -18.88
N ASP A 107 -10.84 -17.86 -19.79
CA ASP A 107 -11.17 -18.64 -20.99
C ASP A 107 -10.06 -18.61 -22.05
N ASN A 108 -9.30 -17.52 -22.13
CA ASN A 108 -8.42 -17.26 -23.27
C ASN A 108 -6.93 -17.16 -22.91
N SER A 109 -6.59 -17.08 -21.63
CA SER A 109 -5.18 -17.07 -21.20
C SER A 109 -4.59 -18.47 -21.25
N ALA A 110 -3.34 -18.58 -21.70
CA ALA A 110 -2.61 -19.83 -21.60
C ALA A 110 -2.04 -19.99 -20.18
N PRO A 111 -2.33 -21.11 -19.48
CA PRO A 111 -1.79 -21.35 -18.15
C PRO A 111 -0.27 -21.22 -18.10
N GLY A 112 0.26 -20.47 -17.13
CA GLY A 112 1.69 -20.25 -16.94
C GLY A 112 2.35 -19.21 -17.86
N LEU A 113 1.65 -18.65 -18.84
CA LEU A 113 2.16 -17.49 -19.60
C LEU A 113 1.84 -16.16 -18.91
N LEU A 114 0.67 -16.05 -18.28
CA LEU A 114 0.32 -14.91 -17.44
C LEU A 114 1.14 -14.98 -16.15
N THR A 115 2.02 -14.00 -15.94
CA THR A 115 2.88 -13.92 -14.75
C THR A 115 2.41 -12.85 -13.77
N ASP A 116 1.69 -11.85 -14.25
CA ASP A 116 1.32 -10.67 -13.48
C ASP A 116 -0.17 -10.35 -13.67
N LEU A 117 -0.91 -10.31 -12.56
CA LEU A 117 -2.31 -9.92 -12.56
C LEU A 117 -2.52 -8.79 -11.54
N SER A 118 -3.11 -7.70 -12.00
CA SER A 118 -3.60 -6.60 -11.17
C SER A 118 -5.07 -6.36 -11.45
N VAL A 119 -5.90 -6.42 -10.41
CA VAL A 119 -7.34 -6.16 -10.50
C VAL A 119 -7.71 -5.10 -9.47
N TRP A 120 -8.41 -4.07 -9.92
CA TRP A 120 -8.83 -2.94 -9.10
C TRP A 120 -10.30 -2.59 -9.38
N LEU A 121 -11.12 -2.67 -8.33
CA LEU A 121 -12.45 -2.05 -8.30
C LEU A 121 -12.34 -0.61 -7.80
N ASP A 122 -12.54 0.33 -8.70
CA ASP A 122 -12.55 1.77 -8.47
C ASP A 122 -13.99 2.22 -8.25
N SER A 123 -14.50 2.01 -7.03
CA SER A 123 -15.78 2.57 -6.64
C SER A 123 -15.60 4.08 -6.44
N ASP A 124 -16.09 4.86 -7.40
CA ASP A 124 -16.16 6.34 -7.32
C ASP A 124 -17.08 6.77 -6.14
N ASP A 125 -17.96 5.89 -5.67
CA ASP A 125 -18.84 6.14 -4.52
C ASP A 125 -18.17 5.74 -3.20
N SER A 126 -17.66 6.75 -2.49
CA SER A 126 -17.07 6.60 -1.15
C SER A 126 -18.02 5.94 -0.13
N ASP A 127 -19.34 6.04 -0.36
CA ASP A 127 -20.38 5.48 0.51
C ASP A 127 -20.60 3.97 0.28
N GLU A 128 -20.26 3.43 -0.88
CA GLU A 128 -20.41 1.99 -1.17
C GLU A 128 -19.29 1.13 -0.57
N ARG A 129 -18.16 1.73 -0.16
CA ARG A 129 -17.08 1.01 0.53
C ARG A 129 -17.54 0.34 1.83
N SER A 130 -18.59 0.86 2.49
CA SER A 130 -19.22 0.24 3.65
C SER A 130 -20.19 -0.90 3.31
N ASN A 131 -20.63 -1.02 2.06
CA ASN A 131 -21.65 -1.98 1.64
C ASN A 131 -21.08 -3.28 1.05
N HIS A 132 -19.79 -3.33 0.68
CA HIS A 132 -19.18 -4.60 0.29
C HIS A 132 -19.22 -5.57 1.46
N SER A 133 -20.09 -6.57 1.32
CA SER A 133 -20.28 -7.56 2.36
C SER A 133 -19.10 -8.51 2.35
N ALA A 134 -18.69 -9.00 3.52
CA ALA A 134 -17.81 -10.17 3.58
C ALA A 134 -18.58 -11.36 2.99
N GLY A 135 -18.41 -11.59 1.69
CA GLY A 135 -19.29 -12.49 0.94
C GLY A 135 -19.33 -12.20 -0.56
N ASP A 136 -19.05 -10.96 -0.96
CA ASP A 136 -19.07 -10.56 -2.37
C ASP A 136 -17.75 -10.98 -3.06
N TYR A 137 -17.63 -12.28 -3.34
CA TYR A 137 -16.49 -12.88 -4.02
C TYR A 137 -16.71 -12.93 -5.53
N ILE A 138 -15.65 -12.67 -6.30
CA ILE A 138 -15.64 -12.95 -7.74
C ILE A 138 -15.96 -14.43 -7.97
N PHE A 139 -16.88 -14.69 -8.90
CA PHE A 139 -17.35 -16.02 -9.28
C PHE A 139 -17.92 -16.80 -8.09
N SER A 140 -18.68 -16.11 -7.22
CA SER A 140 -19.33 -16.72 -6.05
C SER A 140 -20.24 -17.90 -6.43
N GLU A 141 -21.02 -17.76 -7.51
CA GLU A 141 -21.92 -18.80 -8.02
C GLU A 141 -21.28 -19.65 -9.14
N ASP A 142 -20.28 -19.12 -9.84
CA ASP A 142 -19.62 -19.82 -10.94
C ASP A 142 -18.39 -20.61 -10.50
N THR A 143 -18.64 -21.85 -10.08
CA THR A 143 -17.58 -22.75 -9.64
C THR A 143 -16.53 -23.04 -10.73
N SER A 144 -16.89 -22.98 -12.02
CA SER A 144 -15.98 -23.33 -13.11
C SER A 144 -14.95 -22.23 -13.38
N HIS A 145 -15.40 -20.99 -13.50
CA HIS A 145 -14.53 -19.83 -13.64
C HIS A 145 -13.70 -19.61 -12.38
N ARG A 146 -14.25 -19.87 -11.19
CA ARG A 146 -13.52 -19.83 -9.93
C ARG A 146 -12.32 -20.78 -9.93
N VAL A 147 -12.52 -22.07 -10.24
CA VAL A 147 -11.42 -23.06 -10.26
C VAL A 147 -10.36 -22.69 -11.29
N ALA A 148 -10.76 -22.20 -12.46
CA ALA A 148 -9.81 -21.82 -13.50
C ALA A 148 -9.05 -20.53 -13.15
N LEU A 149 -9.68 -19.58 -12.44
CA LEU A 149 -8.99 -18.43 -11.85
C LEU A 149 -7.98 -18.86 -10.77
N GLU A 150 -8.34 -19.82 -9.90
CA GLU A 150 -7.41 -20.38 -8.90
C GLU A 150 -6.17 -21.01 -9.58
N GLN A 151 -6.36 -21.71 -10.71
CA GLN A 151 -5.25 -22.27 -11.50
C GLN A 151 -4.34 -21.17 -12.06
N ILE A 152 -4.91 -20.10 -12.62
CA ILE A 152 -4.14 -18.96 -13.09
C ILE A 152 -3.32 -18.36 -11.94
N ILE A 153 -3.97 -18.05 -10.81
CA ILE A 153 -3.33 -17.47 -9.64
C ILE A 153 -2.15 -18.33 -9.16
N SER A 154 -2.29 -19.65 -9.22
CA SER A 154 -1.23 -20.57 -8.79
C SER A 154 0.06 -20.49 -9.62
N SER A 155 -0.02 -19.93 -10.83
CA SER A 155 1.10 -19.73 -11.74
C SER A 155 1.67 -18.30 -11.73
N LEU A 156 1.02 -17.36 -11.04
CA LEU A 156 1.43 -15.96 -11.02
C LEU A 156 2.72 -15.74 -10.21
N CYS A 157 3.56 -14.83 -10.71
CA CYS A 157 4.68 -14.24 -9.99
C CYS A 157 4.24 -12.99 -9.20
N VAL A 158 3.23 -12.27 -9.70
CA VAL A 158 2.77 -11.01 -9.12
C VAL A 158 1.26 -10.99 -9.09
N LEU A 159 0.69 -10.76 -7.91
CA LEU A 159 -0.74 -10.59 -7.71
C LEU A 159 -1.00 -9.29 -6.95
N ARG A 160 -1.83 -8.41 -7.54
CA ARG A 160 -2.26 -7.16 -6.92
C ARG A 160 -3.79 -7.08 -6.96
N LEU A 161 -4.40 -6.97 -5.79
CA LEU A 161 -5.84 -6.88 -5.66
C LEU A 161 -6.18 -5.62 -4.87
N ARG A 162 -7.10 -4.82 -5.41
CA ARG A 162 -7.63 -3.64 -4.74
C ARG A 162 -9.16 -3.62 -4.77
N SER A 163 -9.78 -3.55 -3.59
CA SER A 163 -11.24 -3.51 -3.42
C SER A 163 -11.98 -4.68 -4.06
N VAL A 164 -11.33 -5.84 -4.11
CA VAL A 164 -11.84 -7.04 -4.79
C VAL A 164 -11.59 -8.26 -3.91
N ASN A 165 -12.63 -9.05 -3.65
CA ASN A 165 -12.50 -10.29 -2.88
C ASN A 165 -12.52 -11.50 -3.82
N ILE A 166 -11.57 -12.41 -3.60
CA ILE A 166 -11.55 -13.74 -4.22
C ILE A 166 -11.49 -14.79 -3.12
N HIS A 167 -11.94 -16.01 -3.40
CA HIS A 167 -11.84 -17.11 -2.45
C HIS A 167 -10.37 -17.54 -2.30
N MET A 168 -9.77 -17.26 -1.14
CA MET A 168 -8.34 -17.44 -0.92
C MET A 168 -7.92 -18.75 -0.23
N VAL A 169 -8.86 -19.46 0.41
CA VAL A 169 -8.55 -20.52 1.40
C VAL A 169 -7.79 -21.72 0.81
N ASN A 170 -7.94 -22.00 -0.50
CA ASN A 170 -7.33 -23.16 -1.16
C ASN A 170 -6.28 -22.78 -2.22
N LEU A 171 -5.83 -21.54 -2.24
CA LEU A 171 -4.85 -21.09 -3.23
C LEU A 171 -3.45 -21.61 -2.90
N SER A 172 -2.71 -21.96 -3.95
CA SER A 172 -1.30 -22.29 -3.86
C SER A 172 -0.48 -21.19 -4.53
N PHE A 173 0.53 -20.65 -3.85
CA PHE A 173 1.26 -19.46 -4.29
C PHE A 173 2.73 -19.77 -4.63
N LYS A 174 2.99 -20.92 -5.25
CA LYS A 174 4.35 -21.49 -5.42
C LYS A 174 5.36 -20.55 -6.11
N HIS A 175 4.87 -19.75 -7.07
CA HIS A 175 5.69 -18.87 -7.89
C HIS A 175 5.59 -17.40 -7.46
N LEU A 176 4.76 -17.09 -6.47
CA LEU A 176 4.45 -15.72 -6.11
C LEU A 176 5.68 -15.05 -5.48
N VAL A 177 6.09 -13.92 -6.05
CA VAL A 177 7.21 -13.09 -5.61
C VAL A 177 6.72 -11.80 -4.97
N HIS A 178 5.60 -11.26 -5.45
CA HIS A 178 4.99 -10.03 -4.93
C HIS A 178 3.49 -10.22 -4.75
N LEU A 179 3.00 -9.91 -3.55
CA LEU A 179 1.59 -9.88 -3.23
C LEU A 179 1.20 -8.53 -2.64
N ARG A 180 0.22 -7.87 -3.25
CA ARG A 180 -0.38 -6.65 -2.71
C ARG A 180 -1.88 -6.82 -2.55
N LEU A 181 -2.36 -6.67 -1.32
CA LEU A 181 -3.76 -6.63 -0.98
C LEU A 181 -4.11 -5.23 -0.48
N GLN A 182 -5.12 -4.63 -1.09
CA GLN A 182 -5.51 -3.26 -0.76
C GLN A 182 -7.04 -3.11 -0.66
N ASP A 183 -7.50 -2.40 0.36
CA ASP A 183 -8.92 -2.04 0.52
C ASP A 183 -9.87 -3.27 0.49
N MET A 184 -9.44 -4.40 1.06
CA MET A 184 -10.19 -5.68 1.06
C MET A 184 -10.88 -5.99 2.40
N VAL A 185 -11.95 -6.79 2.36
CA VAL A 185 -12.74 -7.19 3.54
C VAL A 185 -12.73 -8.73 3.67
N PHE A 186 -12.04 -9.26 4.68
CA PHE A 186 -11.98 -10.71 4.95
C PHE A 186 -13.17 -11.22 5.77
N GLY A 187 -13.99 -10.32 6.31
CA GLY A 187 -15.01 -10.68 7.29
C GLY A 187 -14.37 -10.93 8.65
N HIS A 188 -14.47 -12.15 9.17
CA HIS A 188 -13.88 -12.49 10.48
C HIS A 188 -12.36 -12.70 10.40
N GLU A 189 -11.65 -12.45 11.51
CA GLU A 189 -10.20 -12.63 11.63
C GLU A 189 -9.72 -14.05 11.26
N ILE A 190 -10.54 -15.07 11.47
CA ILE A 190 -10.23 -16.45 11.10
C ILE A 190 -10.00 -16.61 9.58
N HIS A 191 -10.73 -15.87 8.74
CA HIS A 191 -10.54 -15.93 7.29
C HIS A 191 -9.24 -15.26 6.84
N LEU A 192 -8.87 -14.15 7.50
CA LEU A 192 -7.57 -13.53 7.30
C LEU A 192 -6.45 -14.49 7.72
N HIS A 193 -6.60 -15.13 8.87
CA HIS A 193 -5.67 -16.13 9.36
C HIS A 193 -5.52 -17.31 8.38
N ASP A 194 -6.63 -17.86 7.88
CA ASP A 194 -6.60 -18.98 6.92
C ASP A 194 -5.93 -18.59 5.60
N PHE A 195 -6.17 -17.38 5.11
CA PHE A 195 -5.44 -16.86 3.95
C PHE A 195 -3.94 -16.73 4.23
N LEU A 196 -3.55 -16.15 5.36
CA LEU A 196 -2.14 -16.04 5.73
C LEU A 196 -1.49 -17.43 5.83
N ARG A 197 -2.22 -18.45 6.31
CA ARG A 197 -1.76 -19.84 6.31
C ARG A 197 -1.52 -20.38 4.89
N ALA A 198 -2.37 -20.02 3.92
CA ALA A 198 -2.17 -20.42 2.52
C ALA A 198 -0.88 -19.86 1.91
N LEU A 199 -0.38 -18.71 2.42
CA LEU A 199 0.92 -18.15 2.03
C LEU A 199 2.11 -19.02 2.42
N ALA A 200 1.95 -20.03 3.28
CA ALA A 200 3.01 -21.00 3.58
C ALA A 200 3.53 -21.72 2.31
N SER A 201 2.71 -21.79 1.26
CA SER A 201 3.12 -22.34 -0.04
C SER A 201 3.98 -21.38 -0.89
N ALA A 202 4.10 -20.10 -0.50
CA ALA A 202 4.77 -19.03 -1.23
C ALA A 202 6.25 -18.88 -0.86
N SER A 203 7.05 -19.93 -1.10
CA SER A 203 8.47 -19.93 -0.71
C SER A 203 9.33 -18.88 -1.42
N GLN A 204 8.84 -18.34 -2.55
CA GLN A 204 9.53 -17.32 -3.35
C GLN A 204 9.03 -15.89 -3.05
N LEU A 205 8.07 -15.72 -2.15
CA LEU A 205 7.47 -14.43 -1.84
C LEU A 205 8.52 -13.51 -1.21
N ARG A 206 8.81 -12.39 -1.87
CA ARG A 206 9.78 -11.38 -1.42
C ARG A 206 9.12 -10.15 -0.86
N GLU A 207 7.99 -9.75 -1.44
CA GLU A 207 7.27 -8.54 -1.08
C GLU A 207 5.81 -8.88 -0.75
N LEU A 208 5.41 -8.55 0.48
CA LEU A 208 4.03 -8.66 0.94
C LEU A 208 3.56 -7.28 1.42
N GLU A 209 2.53 -6.76 0.77
CA GLU A 209 1.91 -5.48 1.09
C GLU A 209 0.45 -5.71 1.48
N ILE A 210 0.07 -5.30 2.69
CA ILE A 210 -1.29 -5.40 3.23
C ILE A 210 -1.74 -4.00 3.63
N ILE A 211 -2.70 -3.45 2.89
CA ILE A 211 -3.08 -2.04 2.95
C ILE A 211 -4.59 -1.93 3.13
N SER A 212 -5.04 -1.17 4.13
CA SER A 212 -6.47 -0.91 4.39
C SER A 212 -7.33 -2.18 4.51
N VAL A 213 -6.76 -3.32 4.89
CA VAL A 213 -7.48 -4.58 5.01
C VAL A 213 -8.31 -4.60 6.29
N ILE A 214 -9.54 -5.09 6.17
CA ILE A 214 -10.51 -5.16 7.27
C ILE A 214 -10.78 -6.63 7.62
N ALA A 215 -10.61 -6.94 8.91
CA ALA A 215 -11.12 -8.16 9.53
C ALA A 215 -11.72 -7.83 10.90
N TRP A 216 -12.80 -8.51 11.26
CA TRP A 216 -13.58 -8.29 12.46
C TRP A 216 -13.19 -9.27 13.55
N THR A 217 -12.99 -8.75 14.74
CA THR A 217 -12.86 -9.56 15.94
C THR A 217 -14.23 -9.97 16.49
N GLY A 218 -14.27 -11.09 17.21
CA GLY A 218 -15.46 -11.65 17.85
C GLY A 218 -16.24 -12.68 17.00
N ASP A 219 -16.83 -13.64 17.69
CA ASP A 219 -17.77 -14.62 17.11
C ASP A 219 -19.11 -13.93 16.84
N GLY A 220 -19.84 -14.37 15.81
CA GLY A 220 -21.15 -13.84 15.43
C GLY A 220 -22.28 -14.15 16.43
N GLY A 221 -21.95 -14.30 17.72
CA GLY A 221 -22.85 -14.69 18.80
C GLY A 221 -23.49 -13.47 19.49
N ILE A 222 -24.79 -13.32 19.27
CA ILE A 222 -25.83 -12.66 20.08
C ILE A 222 -25.41 -11.38 20.82
N GLU A 223 -25.98 -10.27 20.34
CA GLU A 223 -26.00 -8.92 20.91
C GLU A 223 -26.72 -8.84 22.27
N ASP A 224 -26.31 -9.61 23.28
CA ASP A 224 -26.73 -9.31 24.66
C ASP A 224 -25.74 -8.29 25.23
N GLY A 225 -26.22 -7.04 25.32
CA GLY A 225 -25.45 -5.82 25.58
C GLY A 225 -24.82 -5.71 26.98
N SER A 226 -23.96 -6.64 27.37
CA SER A 226 -23.03 -6.43 28.48
C SER A 226 -21.73 -5.82 27.95
N GLU A 227 -21.59 -4.50 28.12
CA GLU A 227 -20.48 -3.68 27.65
C GLU A 227 -19.14 -3.87 28.40
N ASP A 228 -19.00 -4.86 29.28
CA ASP A 228 -17.98 -4.81 30.36
C ASP A 228 -16.93 -5.94 30.41
N SER A 229 -16.84 -6.86 29.45
CA SER A 229 -15.77 -7.89 29.46
C SER A 229 -14.72 -7.65 28.37
N ASP A 230 -13.88 -6.64 28.56
CA ASP A 230 -12.72 -6.33 27.70
C ASP A 230 -11.57 -7.37 27.81
N ASP A 231 -11.71 -8.42 28.63
CA ASP A 231 -10.62 -9.31 29.02
C ASP A 231 -10.69 -10.74 28.40
N ASP A 232 -11.79 -11.16 27.77
CA ASP A 232 -11.96 -12.58 27.34
C ASP A 232 -11.57 -12.88 25.88
N ASP A 233 -11.31 -11.88 25.03
CA ASP A 233 -10.98 -12.09 23.60
C ASP A 233 -9.51 -12.51 23.36
N ASP A 234 -8.64 -12.44 24.37
CA ASP A 234 -7.21 -12.79 24.23
C ASP A 234 -6.95 -14.31 24.26
N ASP A 235 -7.85 -15.11 24.84
CA ASP A 235 -7.65 -16.56 24.99
C ASP A 235 -7.90 -17.36 23.70
N ALA A 236 -8.75 -16.88 22.79
CA ALA A 236 -9.02 -17.56 21.52
C ALA A 236 -7.83 -17.49 20.55
N PHE A 237 -7.05 -16.39 20.60
CA PHE A 237 -5.89 -16.21 19.72
C PHE A 237 -4.63 -16.92 20.19
N ASN A 238 -4.49 -17.15 21.50
CA ASN A 238 -3.36 -17.89 22.07
C ASN A 238 -3.34 -19.38 21.64
N GLN A 239 -4.43 -19.90 21.04
CA GLN A 239 -4.54 -21.29 20.59
C GLN A 239 -4.22 -21.50 19.09
N LEU A 240 -3.98 -20.42 18.32
CA LEU A 240 -3.62 -20.53 16.89
C LEU A 240 -2.12 -20.85 16.74
N GLU A 241 -1.75 -22.10 17.02
CA GLU A 241 -0.36 -22.60 17.16
C GLU A 241 0.51 -22.70 15.89
N HIS A 242 0.18 -22.03 14.77
CA HIS A 242 0.91 -22.23 13.52
C HIS A 242 1.38 -20.94 12.87
N SER A 243 2.61 -20.54 13.22
CA SER A 243 3.34 -19.49 12.51
C SER A 243 3.73 -19.96 11.10
N VAL A 244 3.42 -19.15 10.11
CA VAL A 244 3.77 -19.29 8.69
C VAL A 244 5.19 -18.78 8.48
N VAL A 245 6.05 -19.65 7.97
CA VAL A 245 7.43 -19.28 7.63
C VAL A 245 7.48 -18.86 6.16
N LEU A 246 7.90 -17.63 5.91
CA LEU A 246 8.09 -17.07 4.56
C LEU A 246 9.60 -16.85 4.31
N PRO A 247 10.34 -17.90 3.90
CA PRO A 247 11.81 -17.85 3.89
C PRO A 247 12.39 -16.87 2.86
N GLY A 248 11.64 -16.59 1.78
CA GLY A 248 12.03 -15.63 0.75
C GLY A 248 11.69 -14.17 1.06
N LEU A 249 10.97 -13.91 2.16
CA LEU A 249 10.42 -12.58 2.43
C LEU A 249 11.54 -11.59 2.70
N GLN A 250 11.50 -10.47 1.98
CA GLN A 250 12.45 -9.37 2.11
C GLN A 250 11.79 -8.14 2.70
N ARG A 251 10.51 -7.92 2.38
CA ARG A 251 9.75 -6.75 2.80
C ARG A 251 8.32 -7.12 3.16
N LEU A 252 7.91 -6.74 4.37
CA LEU A 252 6.53 -6.77 4.85
C LEU A 252 6.07 -5.34 5.10
N PHE A 253 5.10 -4.88 4.33
CA PHE A 253 4.57 -3.52 4.42
C PHE A 253 3.12 -3.54 4.88
N LEU A 254 2.84 -2.86 6.00
CA LEU A 254 1.52 -2.76 6.61
C LEU A 254 1.07 -1.30 6.62
N GLU A 255 -0.11 -0.99 6.08
CA GLU A 255 -0.61 0.38 6.00
C GLU A 255 -2.12 0.45 6.29
N ASP A 256 -2.53 1.45 7.07
CA ASP A 256 -3.95 1.74 7.34
C ASP A 256 -4.75 0.56 7.93
N LEU A 257 -4.14 -0.17 8.86
CA LEU A 257 -4.73 -1.36 9.47
C LEU A 257 -5.22 -1.10 10.90
N TYR A 258 -6.28 -1.80 11.28
CA TYR A 258 -6.73 -1.90 12.68
C TYR A 258 -5.78 -2.77 13.50
N VAL A 259 -5.68 -2.51 14.81
CA VAL A 259 -4.75 -3.24 15.71
C VAL A 259 -4.95 -4.74 15.65
N ASN A 260 -6.20 -5.17 15.60
CA ASN A 260 -6.56 -6.59 15.59
C ASN A 260 -6.07 -7.28 14.30
N VAL A 261 -6.16 -6.60 13.15
CA VAL A 261 -5.60 -7.06 11.86
C VAL A 261 -4.07 -7.16 11.91
N ILE A 262 -3.39 -6.13 12.42
CA ILE A 262 -1.92 -6.14 12.58
C ILE A 262 -1.49 -7.29 13.49
N ARG A 263 -2.19 -7.47 14.61
CA ARG A 263 -1.95 -8.55 15.55
C ARG A 263 -2.07 -9.90 14.85
N THR A 264 -3.15 -10.15 14.12
CA THR A 264 -3.32 -11.39 13.35
C THR A 264 -2.17 -11.61 12.37
N ILE A 265 -1.80 -10.59 11.58
CA ILE A 265 -0.72 -10.72 10.59
C ILE A 265 0.61 -11.06 11.25
N LEU A 266 0.99 -10.33 12.29
CA LEU A 266 2.28 -10.50 12.96
C LEU A 266 2.34 -11.78 13.81
N HIS A 267 1.22 -12.22 14.40
CA HIS A 267 1.19 -13.51 15.10
C HIS A 267 1.23 -14.69 14.14
N THR A 268 0.59 -14.57 12.97
CA THR A 268 0.57 -15.66 11.99
C THR A 268 1.87 -15.73 11.19
N ILE A 269 2.51 -14.62 10.83
CA ILE A 269 3.78 -14.66 10.07
C ILE A 269 4.95 -14.77 11.05
N ALA A 270 5.71 -15.86 10.95
CA ALA A 270 6.91 -16.05 11.77
C ALA A 270 7.87 -14.87 11.64
N THR A 271 8.54 -14.51 12.74
CA THR A 271 9.62 -13.52 12.72
C THR A 271 10.76 -14.00 11.82
N GLY A 272 11.34 -13.08 11.07
CA GLY A 272 12.38 -13.40 10.09
C GLY A 272 13.26 -12.19 9.77
N PRO A 273 14.25 -12.34 8.86
CA PRO A 273 15.20 -11.29 8.50
C PRO A 273 14.62 -10.23 7.55
N TYR A 274 13.30 -10.24 7.30
CA TYR A 274 12.65 -9.28 6.42
C TYR A 274 12.56 -7.90 7.07
N GLY A 275 12.56 -6.86 6.25
CA GLY A 275 12.24 -5.50 6.70
C GLY A 275 10.74 -5.37 6.95
N LEU A 276 10.36 -5.09 8.20
CA LEU A 276 8.98 -4.73 8.55
C LEU A 276 8.83 -3.20 8.54
N GLU A 277 7.89 -2.74 7.73
CA GLU A 277 7.55 -1.33 7.55
C GLU A 277 6.06 -1.13 7.91
N ILE A 278 5.78 -0.17 8.79
CA ILE A 278 4.41 0.12 9.23
C ILE A 278 4.09 1.59 8.95
N SER A 279 3.10 1.83 8.10
CA SER A 279 2.48 3.13 7.87
C SER A 279 1.23 3.28 8.74
N LEU A 280 1.33 4.19 9.71
CA LEU A 280 0.35 4.37 10.75
C LEU A 280 -0.71 5.39 10.33
N THR A 281 -1.97 5.04 10.59
CA THR A 281 -3.13 5.93 10.47
C THR A 281 -3.90 5.92 11.79
N ASP A 282 -4.99 6.68 11.85
CA ASP A 282 -5.88 6.65 13.02
C ASP A 282 -6.52 5.26 13.27
N LYS A 283 -6.45 4.31 12.34
CA LYS A 283 -6.92 2.93 12.63
C LYS A 283 -6.01 2.17 13.61
N TRP A 284 -4.76 2.61 13.77
CA TRP A 284 -3.75 1.95 14.61
C TRP A 284 -4.09 1.92 16.11
N HIS A 285 -5.06 2.68 16.58
CA HIS A 285 -5.51 2.64 17.97
C HIS A 285 -6.93 2.07 18.11
N GLN A 286 -7.43 1.43 17.05
CA GLN A 286 -8.79 0.92 16.98
C GLN A 286 -8.78 -0.58 16.77
N VAL A 287 -9.78 -1.24 17.35
CA VAL A 287 -10.14 -2.62 17.09
C VAL A 287 -11.42 -2.61 16.27
N LYS A 288 -11.40 -3.30 15.14
CA LYS A 288 -12.58 -3.41 14.28
C LYS A 288 -13.44 -4.59 14.74
N ARG A 289 -14.69 -4.28 15.06
CA ARG A 289 -15.80 -5.24 15.20
C ARG A 289 -16.68 -5.17 13.95
N ARG A 290 -17.62 -6.10 13.81
CA ARG A 290 -18.47 -6.22 12.60
C ARG A 290 -19.17 -4.91 12.23
N ARG A 291 -19.73 -4.20 13.21
CA ARG A 291 -20.50 -2.96 12.99
C ARG A 291 -19.84 -1.70 13.52
N THR A 292 -18.84 -1.82 14.40
CA THR A 292 -18.24 -0.69 15.11
C THR A 292 -16.72 -0.78 15.10
N ALA A 293 -16.06 0.32 15.42
CA ALA A 293 -14.67 0.33 15.79
C ALA A 293 -14.56 0.97 17.16
N SER A 294 -13.75 0.40 18.04
CA SER A 294 -13.53 0.92 19.39
C SER A 294 -12.05 1.21 19.60
N TYR A 295 -11.77 2.29 20.34
CA TYR A 295 -10.42 2.62 20.76
C TYR A 295 -9.86 1.52 21.65
N CYS A 296 -8.57 1.23 21.55
CA CYS A 296 -7.88 0.27 22.40
C CYS A 296 -6.71 0.89 23.14
N GLY A 297 -6.36 0.32 24.30
CA GLY A 297 -5.25 0.77 25.10
C GLY A 297 -3.89 0.48 24.44
N ILE A 298 -2.88 1.29 24.78
CA ILE A 298 -1.51 1.17 24.25
C ILE A 298 -0.86 -0.21 24.47
N ASN A 299 -1.31 -0.97 25.47
CA ASN A 299 -0.79 -2.31 25.74
C ASN A 299 -1.17 -3.29 24.63
N ARG A 300 -2.37 -3.17 24.03
CA ARG A 300 -2.77 -4.00 22.88
C ARG A 300 -1.96 -3.70 21.63
N ILE A 301 -1.61 -2.43 21.44
CA ILE A 301 -0.70 -1.99 20.38
C ILE A 301 0.68 -2.61 20.59
N ARG A 302 1.21 -2.51 21.82
CA ARG A 302 2.54 -3.04 22.14
C ARG A 302 2.60 -4.56 21.98
N SER A 303 1.56 -5.28 22.40
CA SER A 303 1.51 -6.74 22.22
C SER A 303 1.41 -7.13 20.75
N ALA A 304 0.69 -6.36 19.92
CA ALA A 304 0.53 -6.66 18.49
C ALA A 304 1.87 -6.67 17.73
N VAL A 305 2.84 -5.85 18.11
CA VAL A 305 4.17 -5.77 17.47
C VAL A 305 5.29 -6.46 18.27
N GLN A 306 4.96 -7.04 19.43
CA GLN A 306 5.96 -7.62 20.32
C GLN A 306 6.67 -8.78 19.65
N GLY A 307 8.00 -8.77 19.68
CA GLY A 307 8.84 -9.81 19.07
C GLY A 307 9.24 -9.55 17.62
N HIS A 308 8.68 -8.53 16.97
CA HIS A 308 9.03 -8.16 15.60
C HIS A 308 10.01 -6.98 15.55
N ASP A 309 10.98 -7.05 14.63
CA ASP A 309 11.91 -5.96 14.36
C ASP A 309 11.28 -5.01 13.32
N VAL A 310 10.51 -4.04 13.80
CA VAL A 310 9.94 -2.99 12.94
C VAL A 310 11.08 -2.06 12.55
N GLY A 311 11.50 -2.09 11.28
CA GLY A 311 12.60 -1.24 10.79
C GLY A 311 12.18 0.20 10.59
N THR A 312 11.00 0.39 9.98
CA THR A 312 10.50 1.69 9.53
C THR A 312 9.09 1.95 10.04
N VAL A 313 8.88 3.15 10.58
CA VAL A 313 7.54 3.67 10.94
C VAL A 313 7.26 4.91 10.11
N MET A 314 6.05 5.00 9.55
CA MET A 314 5.63 6.11 8.69
C MET A 314 4.35 6.76 9.23
N PHE A 315 4.28 8.09 9.16
CA PHE A 315 3.09 8.88 9.44
C PHE A 315 2.69 9.64 8.18
N GLY A 316 1.52 9.35 7.63
CA GLY A 316 0.96 10.08 6.48
C GLY A 316 -0.17 11.01 6.90
N ALA A 317 -0.75 11.75 5.93
CA ALA A 317 -1.91 12.64 6.11
C ALA A 317 -3.08 12.07 6.94
N ARG A 318 -3.26 10.74 6.93
CA ARG A 318 -4.34 10.02 7.63
C ARG A 318 -4.05 9.75 9.12
N PHE A 319 -2.95 10.27 9.65
CA PHE A 319 -2.62 10.22 11.06
C PHE A 319 -2.86 11.59 11.70
N SER A 320 -4.02 11.79 12.33
CA SER A 320 -4.40 13.09 12.90
C SER A 320 -3.87 13.32 14.31
N MET A 321 -3.33 12.27 14.96
CA MET A 321 -2.97 12.29 16.38
C MET A 321 -1.49 12.61 16.67
N LEU A 322 -0.82 13.31 15.76
CA LEU A 322 0.62 13.63 15.89
C LEU A 322 0.94 14.35 17.20
N ASP A 323 0.08 15.25 17.66
CA ASP A 323 0.32 16.08 18.84
C ASP A 323 0.04 15.38 20.17
N THR A 324 -0.87 14.40 20.18
CA THR A 324 -1.42 13.84 21.42
C THR A 324 -0.90 12.43 21.72
N HIS A 325 -0.64 11.62 20.69
CA HIS A 325 -0.38 10.19 20.88
C HIS A 325 0.94 9.71 20.29
N ILE A 326 1.71 10.55 19.59
CA ILE A 326 2.95 10.10 18.94
C ILE A 326 3.96 9.49 19.91
N THR A 327 4.13 10.05 21.11
CA THR A 327 5.04 9.48 22.11
C THR A 327 4.60 8.07 22.53
N LEU A 328 3.29 7.87 22.72
CA LEU A 328 2.73 6.58 23.09
C LEU A 328 2.96 5.57 21.97
N VAL A 329 2.57 5.92 20.74
CA VAL A 329 2.70 5.09 19.55
C VAL A 329 4.15 4.70 19.30
N LEU A 330 5.07 5.66 19.27
CA LEU A 330 6.48 5.39 19.06
C LEU A 330 7.09 4.56 20.20
N SER A 331 6.64 4.73 21.44
CA SER A 331 7.10 3.89 22.57
C SER A 331 6.61 2.45 22.50
N ALA A 332 5.56 2.16 21.72
CA ALA A 332 5.10 0.80 21.47
C ALA A 332 5.95 0.08 20.41
N ILE A 333 6.73 0.82 19.62
CA ILE A 333 7.56 0.29 18.52
C ILE A 333 9.05 0.63 18.77
N PRO A 334 9.66 0.13 19.86
CA PRO A 334 10.99 0.56 20.28
C PRO A 334 12.12 0.14 19.32
N THR A 335 11.87 -0.83 18.44
CA THR A 335 12.83 -1.37 17.47
C THR A 335 13.03 -0.48 16.25
N ALA A 336 12.12 0.46 15.99
CA ALA A 336 12.18 1.36 14.83
C ALA A 336 13.49 2.14 14.73
N THR A 337 14.10 2.08 13.55
CA THR A 337 15.35 2.77 13.23
C THR A 337 15.14 3.90 12.22
N THR A 338 14.07 3.85 11.43
CA THR A 338 13.73 4.86 10.45
C THR A 338 12.34 5.42 10.72
N LEU A 339 12.23 6.75 10.66
CA LEU A 339 10.98 7.49 10.79
C LEU A 339 10.70 8.26 9.51
N HIS A 340 9.56 8.00 8.88
CA HIS A 340 9.03 8.82 7.79
C HIS A 340 7.83 9.63 8.28
N ILE A 341 7.80 10.90 7.93
CA ILE A 341 6.67 11.79 8.17
C ILE A 341 6.36 12.42 6.82
N ASP A 342 5.14 12.23 6.34
CA ASP A 342 4.71 12.68 5.03
C ASP A 342 3.37 13.39 5.13
N ASP A 343 3.28 14.57 4.51
CA ASP A 343 2.01 15.33 4.41
C ASP A 343 1.38 15.59 5.79
N GLN A 344 2.16 16.21 6.69
CA GLN A 344 1.78 16.47 8.07
C GLN A 344 1.99 17.94 8.46
N TYR A 345 1.10 18.43 9.32
CA TYR A 345 1.30 19.67 10.07
C TYR A 345 2.04 19.36 11.38
N ILE A 346 3.26 19.88 11.53
CA ILE A 346 4.14 19.60 12.67
C ILE A 346 4.21 20.84 13.56
N THR A 347 3.60 20.76 14.74
CA THR A 347 3.56 21.83 15.74
C THR A 347 4.73 21.74 16.72
N PRO A 348 5.01 22.78 17.52
CA PRO A 348 5.95 22.70 18.64
C PRO A 348 5.59 21.61 19.66
N ILE A 349 4.31 21.19 19.74
CA ILE A 349 3.85 20.14 20.64
C ILE A 349 4.31 18.78 20.11
N SER A 350 4.04 18.44 18.85
CA SER A 350 4.51 17.19 18.24
C SER A 350 6.04 17.09 18.23
N LEU A 351 6.76 18.19 17.99
CA LEU A 351 8.24 18.21 18.08
C LEU A 351 8.75 17.87 19.48
N ARG A 352 8.11 18.39 20.54
CA ARG A 352 8.46 18.04 21.93
C ARG A 352 8.11 16.59 22.24
N ALA A 353 6.96 16.11 21.78
CA ALA A 353 6.52 14.73 21.96
C ALA A 353 7.46 13.72 21.27
N MET A 354 8.06 14.11 20.15
CA MET A 354 9.11 13.36 19.45
C MET A 354 10.53 13.66 19.96
N THR A 355 10.73 14.52 20.95
CA THR A 355 12.10 14.79 21.46
C THR A 355 12.52 13.69 22.43
N ARG A 356 13.59 12.96 22.10
CA ARG A 356 14.14 11.91 22.96
C ARG A 356 14.81 12.51 24.20
N THR A 357 14.47 12.01 25.38
CA THR A 357 15.13 12.38 26.63
C THR A 357 16.32 11.43 26.91
N ARG A 358 17.52 12.00 27.15
CA ARG A 358 18.77 11.23 27.28
C ARG A 358 18.77 10.20 28.42
N ASN A 359 17.96 10.41 29.46
CA ASN A 359 17.96 9.60 30.68
C ASN A 359 16.77 8.62 30.80
N ALA A 360 15.95 8.48 29.75
CA ALA A 360 14.69 7.72 29.80
C ALA A 360 14.81 6.24 29.44
N SER A 361 16.02 5.67 29.45
CA SER A 361 16.26 4.25 29.13
C SER A 361 15.54 3.25 30.05
N SER A 362 15.01 3.71 31.19
CA SER A 362 14.18 2.92 32.12
C SER A 362 12.69 3.34 32.14
N SER A 363 12.28 4.29 31.31
CA SER A 363 10.89 4.74 31.27
C SER A 363 10.04 3.85 30.37
N ARG A 364 8.76 3.62 30.75
CA ARG A 364 7.77 2.93 29.91
C ARG A 364 7.48 3.63 28.57
N PHE A 365 8.01 4.84 28.38
CA PHE A 365 7.80 5.71 27.22
C PHE A 365 9.12 6.01 26.50
N ALA A 366 10.07 5.08 26.55
CA ALA A 366 11.32 5.21 25.81
C ALA A 366 11.02 5.24 24.30
N LEU A 367 11.36 6.37 23.66
CA LEU A 367 11.25 6.50 22.21
C LEU A 367 12.28 5.60 21.49
N PRO A 368 12.07 5.26 20.21
CA PRO A 368 13.02 4.52 19.41
C PRO A 368 14.34 5.30 19.20
N LYS A 369 15.39 4.61 18.77
CA LYS A 369 16.68 5.24 18.45
C LYS A 369 16.79 5.42 16.94
N PHE A 370 16.06 6.40 16.40
CA PHE A 370 16.10 6.66 14.97
C PHE A 370 17.52 7.02 14.50
N ARG A 371 17.93 6.38 13.41
CA ARG A 371 19.13 6.67 12.62
C ARG A 371 18.79 7.47 11.38
N ALA A 372 17.57 7.33 10.86
CA ALA A 372 17.10 8.07 9.71
C ALA A 372 15.75 8.74 10.01
N ILE A 373 15.63 10.02 9.68
CA ILE A 373 14.37 10.77 9.72
C ILE A 373 14.14 11.42 8.36
N HIS A 374 13.03 11.09 7.73
CA HIS A 374 12.61 11.63 6.45
C HIS A 374 11.30 12.40 6.63
N MET A 375 11.30 13.67 6.26
CA MET A 375 10.12 14.52 6.24
C MET A 375 9.84 14.91 4.80
N SER A 376 8.65 14.61 4.28
CA SER A 376 8.20 14.98 2.93
C SER A 376 6.85 15.70 3.00
N ARG A 377 6.68 16.75 2.19
CA ARG A 377 5.45 17.57 2.14
C ARG A 377 4.95 18.04 3.52
N CYS A 378 5.86 18.19 4.49
CA CYS A 378 5.49 18.60 5.84
C CYS A 378 5.44 20.13 5.94
N LEU A 379 4.50 20.63 6.73
CA LEU A 379 4.43 22.02 7.13
C LEU A 379 4.86 22.13 8.60
N ILE A 380 6.00 22.77 8.84
CA ILE A 380 6.60 22.83 10.17
C ILE A 380 6.44 24.23 10.76
N GLU A 381 5.70 24.31 11.85
CA GLU A 381 5.43 25.53 12.60
C GLU A 381 6.65 25.91 13.46
N SER A 382 7.62 26.66 12.90
CA SER A 382 8.86 26.95 13.66
C SER A 382 9.77 28.10 13.18
N ILE A 383 9.30 29.13 12.48
CA ILE A 383 10.22 30.19 12.01
C ILE A 383 10.75 31.07 13.16
N LYS A 384 9.90 31.48 14.11
CA LYS A 384 10.33 32.41 15.19
C LYS A 384 11.24 31.78 16.23
N ASN A 385 11.17 30.47 16.41
CA ASN A 385 12.01 29.75 17.37
C ASN A 385 12.23 28.30 16.93
N PRO A 386 13.22 28.01 16.04
CA PRO A 386 13.50 26.66 15.57
C PRO A 386 14.11 25.75 16.67
N THR A 387 14.12 26.20 17.92
CA THR A 387 14.69 25.46 19.06
C THR A 387 14.02 24.11 19.29
N PRO A 388 12.68 23.94 19.25
CA PRO A 388 12.05 22.63 19.41
C PRO A 388 12.47 21.65 18.31
N PHE A 389 12.47 22.11 17.06
CA PHE A 389 12.87 21.30 15.91
C PHE A 389 14.34 20.86 16.02
N LYS A 390 15.25 21.82 16.25
CA LYS A 390 16.68 21.54 16.45
C LYS A 390 16.93 20.61 17.64
N LYS A 391 16.20 20.79 18.74
CA LYS A 391 16.30 19.92 19.93
C LYS A 391 15.85 18.50 19.63
N MET A 392 14.74 18.34 18.91
CA MET A 392 14.26 17.02 18.49
C MET A 392 15.30 16.33 17.61
N ILE A 393 15.78 16.97 16.54
CA ILE A 393 16.82 16.40 15.66
C ILE A 393 18.09 16.03 16.44
N ALA A 394 18.59 16.94 17.28
CA ALA A 394 19.80 16.72 18.08
C ALA A 394 19.63 15.67 19.21
N SER A 395 18.40 15.22 19.47
CA SER A 395 18.13 14.18 20.47
C SER A 395 18.35 12.76 19.95
N TYR A 396 18.51 12.59 18.63
CA TYR A 396 18.69 11.32 17.96
C TYR A 396 20.12 11.15 17.40
N PRO A 397 20.63 9.91 17.35
CA PRO A 397 21.91 9.60 16.71
C PRO A 397 21.74 9.43 15.19
N LEU A 398 21.35 10.51 14.50
CA LEU A 398 21.02 10.45 13.07
C LEU A 398 22.26 10.24 12.20
N GLU A 399 22.15 9.29 11.29
CA GLU A 399 23.05 9.02 10.16
C GLU A 399 22.49 9.67 8.88
N GLU A 400 21.16 9.74 8.76
CA GLU A 400 20.47 10.33 7.63
C GLU A 400 19.35 11.28 8.10
N PHE A 401 19.23 12.41 7.43
CA PHE A 401 18.15 13.36 7.66
C PHE A 401 17.73 14.01 6.34
N CYS A 402 16.47 13.84 5.97
CA CYS A 402 15.88 14.37 4.76
C CYS A 402 14.73 15.31 5.11
N LEU A 403 14.77 16.55 4.60
CA LEU A 403 13.74 17.55 4.81
C LEU A 403 13.23 18.06 3.46
N GLY A 404 12.06 17.62 3.05
CA GLY A 404 11.28 18.14 1.94
C GLY A 404 9.98 18.72 2.48
N GLY A 405 9.97 19.98 2.89
CA GLY A 405 8.79 20.62 3.47
C GLY A 405 8.95 22.13 3.55
N ALA A 406 7.92 22.82 4.01
CA ALA A 406 7.93 24.26 4.21
C ALA A 406 7.93 24.60 5.70
N LEU A 407 8.61 25.69 6.03
CA LEU A 407 8.50 26.34 7.34
C LEU A 407 7.49 27.47 7.20
N THR A 408 6.55 27.61 8.13
CA THR A 408 5.57 28.71 8.14
C THR A 408 5.71 29.62 9.35
N ASP A 409 5.30 30.88 9.18
CA ASP A 409 5.10 31.84 10.26
C ASP A 409 3.58 31.90 10.52
N GLU A 410 3.11 31.43 11.67
CA GLU A 410 1.70 31.64 12.02
C GLU A 410 1.46 33.14 12.23
N GLY A 411 0.53 33.72 11.47
CA GLY A 411 0.18 35.13 11.63
C GLY A 411 -0.76 35.78 10.62
N ASN A 412 -1.05 35.20 9.46
CA ASN A 412 -2.15 35.69 8.62
C ASN A 412 -3.05 34.50 8.25
N GLY A 413 -4.25 34.49 8.82
CA GLY A 413 -5.30 33.59 8.33
C GLY A 413 -5.60 33.88 6.86
N GLY A 414 -5.83 32.82 6.09
CA GLY A 414 -6.40 32.90 4.75
C GLY A 414 -5.39 32.83 3.63
N GLU A 415 -4.86 31.64 3.37
CA GLU A 415 -4.85 31.01 2.05
C GLU A 415 -4.57 29.54 2.31
N GLU A 416 -5.61 28.71 2.31
CA GLU A 416 -5.44 27.25 2.18
C GLU A 416 -4.61 27.04 0.91
N ILE A 417 -3.37 26.59 1.07
CA ILE A 417 -2.65 26.00 -0.05
C ILE A 417 -3.39 24.70 -0.33
N ASP A 418 -4.33 24.77 -1.27
CA ASP A 418 -5.12 23.64 -1.72
C ASP A 418 -4.14 22.64 -2.37
N PHE A 419 -3.69 21.66 -1.58
CA PHE A 419 -2.97 20.51 -2.11
C PHE A 419 -4.03 19.60 -2.71
N ASP A 420 -4.25 19.71 -4.03
CA ASP A 420 -5.20 18.94 -4.83
C ASP A 420 -5.57 17.55 -4.22
N GLU A 421 -6.87 17.31 -4.19
CA GLU A 421 -7.65 16.20 -3.62
C GLU A 421 -7.04 14.78 -3.83
N PRO A 422 -7.14 13.83 -2.88
CA PRO A 422 -6.29 12.64 -2.85
C PRO A 422 -7.05 11.31 -3.06
N ASP A 423 -7.39 10.91 -4.29
CA ASP A 423 -7.94 9.55 -4.52
C ASP A 423 -7.14 8.65 -5.46
N GLN A 424 -5.99 9.11 -5.97
CA GLN A 424 -5.11 8.29 -6.83
C GLN A 424 -3.63 8.35 -6.42
N ARG A 425 -3.33 8.43 -5.12
CA ARG A 425 -1.94 8.51 -4.65
C ARG A 425 -1.31 7.11 -4.57
N PRO A 426 -0.20 6.83 -5.28
CA PRO A 426 0.60 5.63 -5.04
C PRO A 426 1.29 5.72 -3.66
N SER A 427 1.54 4.57 -3.05
CA SER A 427 2.18 4.41 -1.73
C SER A 427 3.44 5.29 -1.58
N PRO A 428 3.75 5.77 -0.36
CA PRO A 428 4.82 6.76 -0.10
C PRO A 428 6.22 6.37 -0.61
N LEU A 429 6.48 5.08 -0.85
CA LEU A 429 7.75 4.59 -1.40
C LEU A 429 7.91 4.78 -2.92
N TYR A 430 6.85 5.04 -3.67
CA TYR A 430 6.96 5.32 -5.11
C TYR A 430 7.42 6.74 -5.44
N ASN A 431 7.53 7.64 -4.45
CA ASN A 431 7.90 9.05 -4.66
C ASN A 431 9.40 9.35 -4.51
N THR A 432 10.23 8.43 -4.03
CA THR A 432 11.68 8.67 -3.90
C THR A 432 12.40 8.77 -5.26
N ALA A 433 11.84 8.19 -6.33
CA ALA A 433 12.43 8.23 -7.68
C ALA A 433 12.03 9.46 -8.53
N ARG A 434 11.17 10.37 -8.04
CA ARG A 434 10.62 11.49 -8.83
C ARG A 434 10.96 12.90 -8.35
N LEU A 435 11.79 13.03 -7.32
CA LEU A 435 12.31 14.34 -6.87
C LEU A 435 13.53 14.76 -7.72
N SER A 436 13.32 15.03 -9.01
CA SER A 436 14.35 15.59 -9.92
C SER A 436 13.89 16.86 -10.64
N SER A 437 12.72 17.41 -10.32
CA SER A 437 12.32 18.71 -10.87
C SER A 437 11.60 19.51 -9.79
N THR A 438 12.18 20.67 -9.48
CA THR A 438 11.68 21.75 -8.61
C THR A 438 11.62 21.49 -7.10
N LEU A 439 12.76 21.68 -6.41
CA LEU A 439 12.96 22.74 -5.40
C LEU A 439 14.34 22.58 -4.75
N THR A 440 15.20 23.56 -4.99
CA THR A 440 16.54 23.71 -4.39
C THR A 440 16.44 24.16 -2.94
N TRP A 441 16.98 23.35 -2.01
CA TRP A 441 17.46 23.82 -0.70
C TRP A 441 18.71 23.01 -0.29
N VAL A 442 19.88 23.64 -0.34
CA VAL A 442 21.19 23.04 0.04
C VAL A 442 21.76 23.60 1.36
N GLU A 443 21.08 24.50 2.07
CA GLU A 443 21.75 25.26 3.14
C GLU A 443 21.52 24.84 4.62
N VAL A 444 21.02 23.64 4.92
CA VAL A 444 20.83 23.25 6.34
C VAL A 444 21.74 22.09 6.82
N ILE A 445 22.33 21.29 5.92
CA ILE A 445 23.14 20.14 6.33
C ILE A 445 24.56 20.53 6.80
N SER A 446 25.13 21.65 6.34
CA SER A 446 26.52 22.01 6.68
C SER A 446 26.73 22.60 8.09
N LYS A 447 25.66 23.01 8.79
CA LYS A 447 25.75 23.64 10.13
C LYS A 447 25.40 22.73 11.29
N LEU A 448 24.84 21.54 11.05
CA LEU A 448 24.45 20.59 12.10
C LEU A 448 25.53 19.52 12.41
N ALA A 449 26.55 19.37 11.56
CA ALA A 449 27.62 18.38 11.74
C ALA A 449 28.85 18.87 12.55
N LYS A 450 28.84 20.07 13.13
CA LYS A 450 29.95 20.53 13.99
C LYS A 450 29.72 20.13 15.44
N ASN A 451 30.31 18.99 15.78
CA ASN A 451 30.49 18.46 17.13
C ASN A 451 31.26 19.50 18.00
N PRO A 452 30.74 19.98 19.16
CA PRO A 452 31.42 20.99 19.97
C PRO A 452 32.51 20.43 20.90
N ALA A 453 32.92 19.17 20.73
CA ALA A 453 33.92 18.52 21.58
C ALA A 453 35.29 18.46 20.91
N GLN A 454 35.89 19.61 20.59
CA GLN A 454 37.35 19.74 20.31
C GLN A 454 37.74 21.22 20.19
N SER A 455 37.66 21.96 21.30
CA SER A 455 38.41 23.23 21.44
C SER A 455 38.57 23.60 22.91
N GLN A 456 39.47 22.89 23.58
CA GLN A 456 40.21 23.40 24.74
C GLN A 456 41.61 22.76 24.70
N LYS A 457 42.57 23.55 24.22
CA LYS A 457 43.98 23.50 24.61
C LYS A 457 44.40 24.92 24.93
#